data_AF-A0A4D4KY43-F1
#
_entry.id   AF-A0A4D4KY43-F1
#
_cell.length_a   1.000
_cell.length_b   1.000
_cell.length_c   1.000
_cell.angle_alpha   90.00
_cell.angle_beta   90.00
_cell.angle_gamma   90.00
#
_symmetry.space_group_name_H-M   'P 1'
#
loop_
_entity.id
_entity.type
_entity.pdbx_description
1 polymer ?
#
loop_
_entity_poly.entity_id
_entity_poly.type
_entity_poly.pdbx_seq_one_letter_code
_entity_poly.pdbx_strand_id
1 'polypeptide(L)'
;MAEITQRDGAWSFDGEAIRIVPGRDRGVHAVRQALGELTVPLVALAGVAYEPGRKSGRLRLRLREGADPVLQATGGKLPDAADPYQLSVEPERRDLAEYLVDEVRQALTLEQVPPGPCDRYVLPGPSVPISASAGDATASFDGERVRLDWNWKTEESKKSGGPRTILLPDLEMVEWVPAAGLENGYLRFVTAKATATAAPKYDPHAVVLYGFKKDPLMALVAAAVMARMPHPGAPRMPHPGAPAKALPAQPPAPAPEPAPADAPPAGGDEGEVDHDVLLRRLRELGDLHQSGILTEEEFTTAKQAVLRRFSDA
;
A
#
# COMPACT_ATOMS: atom_id res chain seq x y z
N MET A 1 -13.55 -7.63 -28.30
CA MET A 1 -12.09 -7.83 -28.24
C MET A 1 -11.43 -6.54 -28.67
N ALA A 2 -10.89 -5.80 -27.69
CA ALA A 2 -10.24 -4.51 -27.91
C ALA A 2 -8.72 -4.65 -27.73
N GLU A 3 -7.93 -4.00 -28.56
CA GLU A 3 -6.47 -3.99 -28.45
C GLU A 3 -5.94 -2.57 -28.65
N ILE A 4 -4.95 -2.17 -27.86
CA ILE A 4 -4.21 -0.92 -28.03
C ILE A 4 -2.71 -1.18 -27.86
N THR A 5 -1.95 -0.97 -28.94
CA THR A 5 -0.49 -1.02 -28.93
C THR A 5 0.09 0.40 -28.92
N GLN A 6 1.02 0.64 -28.00
CA GLN A 6 1.73 1.90 -27.75
C GLN A 6 3.23 1.63 -27.66
N ARG A 7 4.05 2.68 -27.61
CA ARG A 7 5.51 2.54 -27.50
C ARG A 7 5.97 1.88 -26.19
N ASP A 8 5.27 2.13 -25.08
CA ASP A 8 5.63 1.61 -23.76
C ASP A 8 4.95 0.28 -23.39
N GLY A 9 4.04 -0.22 -24.24
CA GLY A 9 3.40 -1.53 -24.07
C GLY A 9 2.18 -1.73 -24.98
N ALA A 10 1.61 -2.92 -24.93
CA ALA A 10 0.35 -3.26 -25.59
C ALA A 10 -0.63 -3.86 -24.58
N TRP A 11 -1.88 -3.44 -24.63
CA TRP A 11 -2.98 -4.03 -23.86
C TRP A 11 -3.99 -4.66 -24.81
N SER A 12 -4.47 -5.85 -24.47
CA SER A 12 -5.47 -6.60 -25.24
C SER A 12 -6.52 -7.17 -24.28
N PHE A 13 -7.79 -6.99 -24.60
CA PHE A 13 -8.94 -7.50 -23.85
C PHE A 13 -9.74 -8.46 -24.73
N ASP A 14 -9.79 -9.73 -24.33
CA ASP A 14 -10.47 -10.81 -25.07
C ASP A 14 -11.99 -10.87 -24.76
N GLY A 15 -12.36 -10.60 -23.51
CA GLY A 15 -13.70 -10.70 -22.96
C GLY A 15 -13.70 -11.16 -21.49
N GLU A 16 -12.64 -11.84 -21.04
CA GLU A 16 -12.49 -12.42 -19.70
C GLU A 16 -11.29 -11.83 -18.94
N ALA A 17 -10.25 -11.39 -19.64
CA ALA A 17 -9.03 -10.83 -19.05
C ALA A 17 -8.38 -9.74 -19.92
N ILE A 18 -7.68 -8.81 -19.25
CA ILE A 18 -6.80 -7.84 -19.92
C ILE A 18 -5.37 -8.37 -19.84
N ARG A 19 -4.81 -8.71 -21.00
CA ARG A 19 -3.41 -9.09 -21.17
C ARG A 19 -2.58 -7.83 -21.43
N ILE A 20 -1.63 -7.57 -20.55
CA ILE A 20 -0.69 -6.44 -20.54
C ILE A 20 0.69 -6.94 -20.95
N VAL A 21 1.21 -6.43 -22.06
CA VAL A 21 2.58 -6.71 -22.53
C VAL A 21 3.42 -5.43 -22.40
N PRO A 22 4.52 -5.42 -21.63
CA PRO A 22 5.40 -4.26 -21.52
C PRO A 22 6.21 -4.07 -22.81
N GLY A 23 6.44 -2.81 -23.20
CA GLY A 23 7.26 -2.47 -24.35
C GLY A 23 8.72 -2.90 -24.15
N ARG A 24 9.39 -3.26 -25.25
CA ARG A 24 10.79 -3.72 -25.25
C ARG A 24 11.82 -2.58 -25.34
N ASP A 25 11.33 -1.34 -25.34
CA ASP A 25 12.14 -0.15 -25.53
C ASP A 25 12.95 0.20 -24.27
N ARG A 26 14.14 0.81 -24.45
CA ARG A 26 15.01 1.24 -23.34
C ARG A 26 14.39 2.32 -22.42
N GLY A 27 13.26 2.91 -22.82
CA GLY A 27 12.47 3.84 -22.02
C GLY A 27 11.48 3.16 -21.06
N VAL A 28 11.16 1.88 -21.26
CA VAL A 28 10.25 1.15 -20.35
C VAL A 28 10.98 0.84 -19.05
N HIS A 29 10.31 1.06 -17.93
CA HIS A 29 10.94 0.96 -16.62
C HIS A 29 11.31 -0.49 -16.26
N ALA A 30 12.42 -0.67 -15.54
CA ALA A 30 12.96 -1.98 -15.19
C ALA A 30 11.96 -2.88 -14.44
N VAL A 31 11.07 -2.30 -13.64
CA VAL A 31 9.97 -3.03 -12.95
C VAL A 31 9.01 -3.68 -13.96
N ARG A 32 8.53 -2.93 -14.95
CA ARG A 32 7.63 -3.47 -15.99
C ARG A 32 8.35 -4.52 -16.85
N GLN A 33 9.64 -4.32 -17.13
CA GLN A 33 10.46 -5.32 -17.84
C GLN A 33 10.70 -6.60 -17.02
N ALA A 34 10.83 -6.50 -15.69
CA ALA A 34 11.08 -7.63 -14.80
C ALA A 34 9.81 -8.39 -14.40
N LEU A 35 8.66 -7.72 -14.34
CA LEU A 35 7.34 -8.38 -14.26
C LEU A 35 7.02 -9.13 -15.55
N GLY A 36 7.38 -8.55 -16.71
CA GLY A 36 7.05 -9.11 -18.00
C GLY A 36 5.56 -8.99 -18.31
N GLU A 37 5.03 -10.01 -18.97
CA GLU A 37 3.62 -10.08 -19.37
C GLU A 37 2.71 -10.41 -18.17
N LEU A 38 1.61 -9.67 -18.03
CA LEU A 38 0.59 -9.91 -17.00
C LEU A 38 -0.76 -10.19 -17.67
N THR A 39 -1.48 -11.18 -17.17
CA THR A 39 -2.91 -11.40 -17.50
C THR A 39 -3.73 -11.01 -16.28
N VAL A 40 -4.66 -10.08 -16.46
CA VAL A 40 -5.48 -9.48 -15.40
C VAL A 40 -6.95 -9.88 -15.62
N PRO A 41 -7.46 -10.92 -14.94
CA PRO A 41 -8.86 -11.35 -15.09
C PRO A 41 -9.84 -10.26 -14.64
N LEU A 42 -11.04 -10.21 -15.23
CA LEU A 42 -12.09 -9.26 -14.84
C LEU A 42 -12.35 -9.28 -13.32
N VAL A 43 -12.34 -10.46 -12.69
CA VAL A 43 -12.55 -10.62 -11.24
C VAL A 43 -11.46 -9.99 -10.35
N ALA A 44 -10.33 -9.55 -10.91
CA ALA A 44 -9.30 -8.75 -10.24
C ALA A 44 -9.53 -7.23 -10.36
N LEU A 45 -10.33 -6.78 -11.33
CA LEU A 45 -10.55 -5.36 -11.60
C LEU A 45 -11.62 -4.76 -10.67
N ALA A 46 -11.36 -3.55 -10.19
CA ALA A 46 -12.35 -2.65 -9.61
C ALA A 46 -12.78 -1.55 -10.62
N GLY A 47 -12.08 -1.43 -11.75
CA GLY A 47 -12.49 -0.57 -12.85
C GLY A 47 -11.35 -0.19 -13.82
N VAL A 48 -11.72 0.53 -14.87
CA VAL A 48 -10.81 1.09 -15.88
C VAL A 48 -11.20 2.53 -16.22
N ALA A 49 -10.20 3.35 -16.54
CA ALA A 49 -10.40 4.73 -16.97
C ALA A 49 -9.39 5.14 -18.05
N TYR A 50 -9.82 6.06 -18.90
CA TYR A 50 -8.95 6.85 -19.77
C TYR A 50 -8.93 8.29 -19.27
N GLU A 51 -7.72 8.80 -19.02
CA GLU A 51 -7.45 10.15 -18.56
C GLU A 51 -6.89 10.97 -19.74
N PRO A 52 -7.67 11.90 -20.34
CA PRO A 52 -7.19 12.71 -21.45
C PRO A 52 -6.19 13.77 -20.96
N GLY A 53 -5.06 13.91 -21.67
CA GLY A 53 -4.01 14.87 -21.35
C GLY A 53 -3.56 15.71 -22.54
N ARG A 54 -2.87 16.83 -22.27
CA ARG A 54 -2.53 17.86 -23.27
C ARG A 54 -1.54 17.43 -24.36
N LYS A 55 -0.82 16.32 -24.18
CA LYS A 55 0.19 15.79 -25.14
C LYS A 55 0.00 14.31 -25.45
N SER A 56 -0.43 13.55 -24.46
CA SER A 56 -0.86 12.16 -24.52
C SER A 56 -1.95 11.98 -23.46
N GLY A 57 -2.84 11.02 -23.67
CA GLY A 57 -3.71 10.51 -22.61
C GLY A 57 -3.04 9.39 -21.83
N ARG A 58 -3.78 8.79 -20.90
CA ARG A 58 -3.33 7.65 -20.09
C ARG A 58 -4.48 6.68 -19.86
N LEU A 59 -4.27 5.40 -20.15
CA LEU A 59 -5.13 4.34 -19.64
C LEU A 59 -4.65 3.94 -18.24
N ARG A 60 -5.60 3.73 -17.32
CA ARG A 60 -5.35 3.19 -15.97
C ARG A 60 -6.31 2.05 -15.68
N LEU A 61 -5.77 0.94 -15.17
CA LEU A 61 -6.54 -0.10 -14.50
C LEU A 61 -6.47 0.11 -12.99
N ARG A 62 -7.61 -0.06 -12.33
CA ARG A 62 -7.71 -0.11 -10.87
C ARG A 62 -8.06 -1.54 -10.50
N LEU A 63 -7.18 -2.21 -9.77
CA LEU A 63 -7.47 -3.53 -9.22
C LEU A 63 -8.30 -3.41 -7.93
N ARG A 64 -8.94 -4.51 -7.54
CA ARG A 64 -9.56 -4.67 -6.23
C ARG A 64 -8.46 -4.77 -5.16
N GLU A 65 -8.76 -4.26 -3.97
CA GLU A 65 -7.86 -4.37 -2.81
C GLU A 65 -7.59 -5.86 -2.50
N GLY A 66 -6.33 -6.22 -2.22
CA GLY A 66 -5.90 -7.61 -2.05
C GLY A 66 -5.81 -8.46 -3.33
N ALA A 67 -6.18 -7.95 -4.52
CA ALA A 67 -6.16 -8.75 -5.75
C ALA A 67 -4.74 -9.02 -6.29
N ASP A 68 -3.76 -8.16 -5.99
CA ASP A 68 -2.39 -8.24 -6.52
C ASP A 68 -1.34 -8.00 -5.40
N PRO A 69 -0.37 -8.91 -5.23
CA PRO A 69 0.71 -8.73 -4.25
C PRO A 69 1.69 -7.59 -4.60
N VAL A 70 1.79 -7.15 -5.87
CA VAL A 70 2.63 -6.00 -6.23
C VAL A 70 2.02 -4.69 -5.76
N LEU A 71 0.72 -4.45 -6.01
CA LEU A 71 0.00 -3.33 -5.39
C LEU A 71 -0.03 -3.43 -3.86
N GLN A 72 -0.26 -4.62 -3.30
CA GLN A 72 -0.28 -4.81 -1.83
C GLN A 72 1.07 -4.47 -1.18
N ALA A 73 2.19 -4.93 -1.75
CA ALA A 73 3.53 -4.66 -1.22
C ALA A 73 3.99 -3.21 -1.43
N THR A 74 3.40 -2.49 -2.39
CA THR A 74 3.80 -1.10 -2.71
C THR A 74 2.86 -0.05 -2.14
N GLY A 75 1.64 -0.41 -1.74
CA GLY A 75 0.59 0.53 -1.35
C GLY A 75 0.27 1.55 -2.46
N GLY A 76 0.45 1.17 -3.73
CA GLY A 76 0.31 2.07 -4.88
C GLY A 76 1.45 3.09 -5.05
N LYS A 77 2.51 3.05 -4.24
CA LYS A 77 3.61 4.04 -4.22
C LYS A 77 4.70 3.78 -5.29
N LEU A 78 4.39 3.03 -6.35
CA LEU A 78 5.30 2.92 -7.50
C LEU A 78 5.30 4.24 -8.30
N PRO A 79 6.44 4.70 -8.84
CA PRO A 79 6.45 5.79 -9.82
C PRO A 79 5.61 5.42 -11.05
N ASP A 80 4.89 6.37 -11.66
CA ASP A 80 3.98 6.12 -12.81
C ASP A 80 4.65 5.37 -14.00
N ALA A 81 5.96 5.54 -14.21
CA ALA A 81 6.69 4.82 -15.25
C ALA A 81 6.92 3.32 -14.91
N ALA A 82 6.90 2.98 -13.63
CA ALA A 82 7.13 1.65 -13.08
C ALA A 82 5.83 0.84 -12.87
N ASP A 83 4.70 1.52 -12.77
CA ASP A 83 3.38 0.89 -12.60
C ASP A 83 2.98 0.09 -13.87
N PRO A 84 2.74 -1.22 -13.78
CA PRO A 84 2.32 -2.03 -14.93
C PRO A 84 0.86 -1.78 -15.35
N TYR A 85 0.03 -1.22 -14.47
CA TYR A 85 -1.41 -1.00 -14.69
C TYR A 85 -1.72 0.37 -15.33
N GLN A 86 -0.70 1.00 -15.92
CA GLN A 86 -0.82 2.23 -16.69
C GLN A 86 -0.23 2.08 -18.10
N LEU A 87 -0.81 2.77 -19.07
CA LEU A 87 -0.30 2.86 -20.44
C LEU A 87 -0.44 4.30 -20.95
N SER A 88 0.61 4.86 -21.55
CA SER A 88 0.53 6.19 -22.18
C SER A 88 -0.13 6.07 -23.55
N VAL A 89 -1.06 6.97 -23.87
CA VAL A 89 -1.86 6.92 -25.10
C VAL A 89 -1.50 8.09 -26.01
N GLU A 90 -0.90 7.81 -27.17
CA GLU A 90 -0.71 8.78 -28.25
C GLU A 90 -2.08 9.34 -28.72
N PRO A 91 -2.20 10.66 -29.05
CA PRO A 91 -3.48 11.29 -29.39
C PRO A 91 -4.29 10.56 -30.48
N GLU A 92 -3.59 10.01 -31.47
CA GLU A 92 -4.13 9.25 -32.61
C GLU A 92 -4.72 7.89 -32.21
N ARG A 93 -4.56 7.49 -30.95
CA ARG A 93 -5.09 6.27 -30.34
C ARG A 93 -6.14 6.53 -29.26
N ARG A 94 -6.59 7.77 -29.09
CA ARG A 94 -7.62 8.16 -28.12
C ARG A 94 -8.88 7.29 -28.24
N ASP A 95 -9.48 7.25 -29.42
CA ASP A 95 -10.77 6.60 -29.65
C ASP A 95 -10.71 5.09 -29.35
N LEU A 96 -9.53 4.49 -29.59
CA LEU A 96 -9.22 3.09 -29.29
C LEU A 96 -9.04 2.83 -27.78
N ALA A 97 -8.53 3.81 -27.03
CA ALA A 97 -8.46 3.77 -25.57
C ALA A 97 -9.85 3.95 -24.93
N GLU A 98 -10.68 4.85 -25.47
CA GLU A 98 -12.06 5.04 -25.01
C GLU A 98 -12.92 3.81 -25.32
N TYR A 99 -12.78 3.19 -26.49
CA TYR A 99 -13.42 1.91 -26.82
C TYR A 99 -13.02 0.76 -25.88
N LEU A 100 -11.72 0.60 -25.58
CA LEU A 100 -11.25 -0.42 -24.63
C LEU A 100 -11.76 -0.20 -23.20
N VAL A 101 -11.90 1.06 -22.78
CA VAL A 101 -12.51 1.42 -21.49
C VAL A 101 -13.97 0.96 -21.43
N ASP A 102 -14.74 1.19 -22.49
CA ASP A 102 -16.17 0.88 -22.50
C ASP A 102 -16.46 -0.63 -22.67
N GLU A 103 -15.70 -1.37 -23.50
CA GLU A 103 -15.80 -2.84 -23.58
C GLU A 103 -15.57 -3.50 -22.21
N VAL A 104 -14.51 -3.08 -21.50
CA VAL A 104 -14.16 -3.62 -20.17
C VAL A 104 -15.21 -3.23 -19.12
N ARG A 105 -15.75 -2.00 -19.17
CA ARG A 105 -16.85 -1.58 -18.27
C ARG A 105 -18.13 -2.37 -18.52
N GLN A 106 -18.47 -2.62 -19.78
CA GLN A 106 -19.62 -3.44 -20.15
C GLN A 106 -19.43 -4.88 -19.63
N ALA A 107 -18.25 -5.48 -19.83
CA ALA A 107 -17.95 -6.82 -19.34
C ALA A 107 -18.00 -6.92 -17.80
N LEU A 108 -17.42 -5.96 -17.06
CA LEU A 108 -17.54 -5.89 -15.60
C LEU A 108 -18.99 -5.80 -15.11
N THR A 109 -19.85 -5.13 -15.88
CA THR A 109 -21.28 -5.00 -15.57
C THR A 109 -22.04 -6.30 -15.84
N LEU A 110 -21.70 -7.03 -16.91
CA LEU A 110 -22.31 -8.31 -17.27
C LEU A 110 -21.92 -9.43 -16.29
N GLU A 111 -20.62 -9.53 -15.98
CA GLU A 111 -20.05 -10.51 -15.04
C GLU A 111 -20.37 -10.22 -13.57
N GLN A 112 -20.95 -9.05 -13.26
CA GLN A 112 -21.35 -8.63 -11.90
C GLN A 112 -20.21 -8.77 -10.87
N VAL A 113 -18.99 -8.38 -11.27
CA VAL A 113 -17.78 -8.54 -10.45
C VAL A 113 -17.95 -7.88 -9.08
N PRO A 114 -17.74 -8.59 -7.95
CA PRO A 114 -17.94 -8.01 -6.61
C PRO A 114 -17.04 -6.79 -6.36
N PRO A 115 -17.59 -5.64 -5.95
CA PRO A 115 -16.82 -4.39 -5.80
C PRO A 115 -15.93 -4.35 -4.54
N GLY A 116 -16.10 -5.30 -3.61
CA GLY A 116 -15.34 -5.37 -2.36
C GLY A 116 -13.91 -5.92 -2.53
N PRO A 117 -13.10 -5.90 -1.45
CA PRO A 117 -11.76 -6.47 -1.44
C PRO A 117 -11.76 -7.98 -1.76
N CYS A 118 -10.60 -8.51 -2.11
CA CYS A 118 -10.35 -9.95 -2.23
C CYS A 118 -9.92 -10.54 -0.87
N ASP A 119 -10.22 -11.81 -0.64
CA ASP A 119 -9.75 -12.60 0.50
C ASP A 119 -8.41 -13.31 0.23
N ARG A 120 -7.96 -13.27 -1.03
CA ARG A 120 -6.75 -13.89 -1.57
C ARG A 120 -6.26 -13.12 -2.80
N TYR A 121 -4.98 -13.23 -3.13
CA TYR A 121 -4.45 -12.73 -4.40
C TYR A 121 -5.13 -13.44 -5.59
N VAL A 122 -5.56 -12.66 -6.57
CA VAL A 122 -6.12 -13.12 -7.85
C VAL A 122 -5.02 -13.16 -8.92
N LEU A 123 -4.09 -12.20 -8.88
CA LEU A 123 -2.92 -12.17 -9.74
C LEU A 123 -1.79 -13.02 -9.13
N PRO A 124 -0.96 -13.68 -9.95
CA PRO A 124 0.22 -14.39 -9.47
C PRO A 124 1.25 -13.39 -8.93
N GLY A 125 1.87 -13.72 -7.79
CA GLY A 125 3.04 -12.98 -7.32
C GLY A 125 4.27 -13.23 -8.21
N PRO A 126 5.28 -12.34 -8.18
CA PRO A 126 6.48 -12.52 -8.99
C PRO A 126 7.13 -13.89 -8.82
N SER A 127 7.61 -14.42 -9.95
CA SER A 127 8.29 -15.72 -10.04
C SER A 127 9.52 -15.77 -9.13
N VAL A 128 9.78 -16.95 -8.55
CA VAL A 128 10.98 -17.22 -7.74
C VAL A 128 11.84 -18.27 -8.44
N PRO A 129 13.18 -18.28 -8.25
CA PRO A 129 13.95 -17.34 -7.43
C PRO A 129 14.01 -15.92 -8.04
N ILE A 130 13.92 -14.91 -7.18
CA ILE A 130 14.03 -13.49 -7.55
C ILE A 130 15.22 -12.84 -6.82
N SER A 131 15.86 -11.86 -7.45
CA SER A 131 16.94 -11.08 -6.85
C SER A 131 16.97 -9.65 -7.40
N ALA A 132 17.21 -8.68 -6.53
CA ALA A 132 17.36 -7.28 -6.87
C ALA A 132 18.56 -6.65 -6.14
N SER A 133 19.48 -6.04 -6.90
CA SER A 133 20.59 -5.24 -6.36
C SER A 133 20.26 -3.75 -6.49
N ALA A 134 20.03 -3.10 -5.35
CA ALA A 134 19.61 -1.71 -5.26
C ALA A 134 19.92 -1.16 -3.86
N GLY A 135 19.99 0.17 -3.70
CA GLY A 135 20.26 0.70 -2.37
C GLY A 135 21.60 0.26 -1.76
N ASP A 136 21.58 -0.19 -0.51
CA ASP A 136 22.72 -0.70 0.25
C ASP A 136 22.89 -2.25 0.24
N ALA A 137 22.10 -3.00 -0.53
CA ALA A 137 22.20 -4.47 -0.56
C ALA A 137 21.87 -5.11 -1.93
N THR A 138 22.01 -6.44 -1.99
CA THR A 138 21.23 -7.29 -2.87
C THR A 138 20.25 -8.09 -2.02
N ALA A 139 18.95 -7.96 -2.29
CA ALA A 139 17.93 -8.79 -1.67
C ALA A 139 17.51 -9.89 -2.65
N SER A 140 17.45 -11.12 -2.16
CA SER A 140 17.05 -12.29 -2.95
C SER A 140 16.08 -13.17 -2.17
N PHE A 141 15.23 -13.90 -2.89
CA PHE A 141 14.22 -14.78 -2.31
C PHE A 141 13.96 -15.97 -3.25
N ASP A 142 14.09 -17.18 -2.72
CA ASP A 142 13.94 -18.44 -3.47
C ASP A 142 12.53 -19.07 -3.37
N GLY A 143 11.71 -18.59 -2.45
CA GLY A 143 10.40 -19.16 -2.09
C GLY A 143 10.31 -19.62 -0.64
N GLU A 144 11.45 -19.93 0.00
CA GLU A 144 11.55 -20.37 1.41
C GLU A 144 12.22 -19.34 2.31
N ARG A 145 13.24 -18.62 1.80
CA ARG A 145 14.12 -17.78 2.61
C ARG A 145 14.54 -16.52 1.85
N VAL A 146 14.51 -15.39 2.57
CA VAL A 146 15.06 -14.11 2.12
C VAL A 146 16.54 -14.06 2.50
N ARG A 147 17.38 -13.65 1.56
CA ARG A 147 18.81 -13.42 1.78
C ARG A 147 19.19 -12.00 1.38
N LEU A 148 19.85 -11.28 2.28
CA LEU A 148 20.35 -9.93 2.11
C LEU A 148 21.89 -9.95 2.10
N ASP A 149 22.49 -9.72 0.94
CA ASP A 149 23.94 -9.59 0.77
C ASP A 149 24.32 -8.10 0.74
N TRP A 150 25.07 -7.68 1.76
CA TRP A 150 25.52 -6.31 1.95
C TRP A 150 26.54 -5.88 0.89
N ASN A 151 26.52 -4.59 0.51
CA ASN A 151 27.45 -4.01 -0.46
C ASN A 151 28.39 -2.97 0.20
N TRP A 152 29.19 -2.25 -0.60
CA TRP A 152 30.17 -1.30 -0.07
C TRP A 152 29.56 -0.03 0.56
N LYS A 153 28.26 0.22 0.37
CA LYS A 153 27.50 1.35 0.95
C LYS A 153 26.82 1.00 2.28
N THR A 154 26.77 -0.28 2.65
CA THR A 154 26.13 -0.74 3.88
C THR A 154 26.88 -0.21 5.10
N GLU A 155 26.14 0.25 6.11
CA GLU A 155 26.73 0.61 7.40
C GLU A 155 27.45 -0.55 8.08
N GLU A 156 28.55 -0.22 8.77
CA GLU A 156 29.45 -1.23 9.33
C GLU A 156 28.77 -2.05 10.45
N SER A 157 27.76 -1.50 11.13
CA SER A 157 26.94 -2.21 12.13
C SER A 157 26.12 -3.36 11.55
N LYS A 158 25.71 -3.28 10.28
CA LYS A 158 25.03 -4.36 9.56
C LYS A 158 26.05 -5.31 8.93
N LYS A 159 27.06 -4.73 8.28
CA LYS A 159 28.09 -5.43 7.50
C LYS A 159 28.98 -6.34 8.33
N SER A 160 29.34 -5.94 9.56
CA SER A 160 30.07 -6.76 10.53
C SER A 160 29.29 -7.99 11.00
N GLY A 161 27.96 -7.99 10.92
CA GLY A 161 27.10 -9.15 11.16
C GLY A 161 27.04 -10.16 10.00
N GLY A 162 27.66 -9.85 8.86
CA GLY A 162 27.62 -10.67 7.65
C GLY A 162 26.26 -10.66 6.92
N PRO A 163 26.14 -11.39 5.80
CA PRO A 163 24.88 -11.49 5.04
C PRO A 163 23.73 -12.02 5.90
N ARG A 164 22.56 -11.39 5.82
CA ARG A 164 21.38 -11.81 6.59
C ARG A 164 20.63 -12.90 5.84
N THR A 165 20.18 -13.94 6.55
CA THR A 165 19.17 -14.89 6.05
C THR A 165 17.97 -14.87 6.99
N ILE A 166 16.76 -14.88 6.43
CA ILE A 166 15.48 -14.85 7.16
C ILE A 166 14.58 -15.91 6.52
N LEU A 167 13.99 -16.80 7.32
CA LEU A 167 13.09 -17.84 6.81
C LEU A 167 11.67 -17.27 6.67
N LEU A 168 10.93 -17.68 5.64
CA LEU A 168 9.54 -17.26 5.41
C LEU A 168 8.62 -17.53 6.64
N PRO A 169 8.75 -18.65 7.39
CA PRO A 169 7.97 -18.86 8.61
C PRO A 169 8.36 -17.99 9.82
N ASP A 170 9.51 -17.30 9.79
CA ASP A 170 9.89 -16.31 10.82
C ASP A 170 9.36 -14.90 10.49
N LEU A 171 8.86 -14.65 9.27
CA LEU A 171 8.38 -13.34 8.83
C LEU A 171 6.95 -13.04 9.31
N GLU A 172 6.79 -11.88 9.93
CA GLU A 172 5.48 -11.35 10.34
C GLU A 172 4.96 -10.28 9.38
N MET A 173 5.85 -9.47 8.81
CA MET A 173 5.51 -8.40 7.85
C MET A 173 6.68 -8.11 6.90
N VAL A 174 6.37 -7.70 5.67
CA VAL A 174 7.32 -7.07 4.75
C VAL A 174 6.82 -5.67 4.41
N GLU A 175 7.70 -4.68 4.57
CA GLU A 175 7.39 -3.27 4.40
C GLU A 175 8.31 -2.69 3.31
N TRP A 176 7.73 -2.07 2.27
CA TRP A 176 8.49 -1.34 1.24
C TRP A 176 8.03 0.12 1.17
N VAL A 177 9.00 1.02 1.19
CA VAL A 177 8.79 2.47 1.12
C VAL A 177 9.78 3.03 0.08
N PRO A 178 9.32 3.75 -0.96
CA PRO A 178 10.23 4.41 -1.90
C PRO A 178 10.94 5.60 -1.24
N ALA A 179 12.10 5.97 -1.77
CA ALA A 179 12.72 7.24 -1.41
C ALA A 179 11.89 8.42 -1.96
N ALA A 180 11.78 9.49 -1.18
CA ALA A 180 10.92 10.64 -1.51
C ALA A 180 11.61 11.96 -1.12
N GLY A 181 11.76 12.88 -2.08
CA GLY A 181 12.43 14.16 -1.84
C GLY A 181 13.89 13.98 -1.43
N LEU A 182 14.19 14.23 -0.15
CA LEU A 182 15.52 14.02 0.46
C LEU A 182 15.55 12.79 1.39
N GLU A 183 14.43 12.11 1.60
CA GLU A 183 14.31 10.96 2.50
C GLU A 183 14.63 9.65 1.77
N ASN A 184 15.44 8.81 2.43
CA ASN A 184 15.75 7.47 1.93
C ASN A 184 14.57 6.52 2.17
N GLY A 185 14.24 5.74 1.15
CA GLY A 185 13.29 4.65 1.27
C GLY A 185 13.92 3.42 1.91
N TYR A 186 13.16 2.33 2.00
CA TYR A 186 13.66 1.05 2.48
C TYR A 186 12.82 -0.14 2.03
N LEU A 187 13.42 -1.32 2.08
CA LEU A 187 12.73 -2.61 2.12
C LEU A 187 13.07 -3.27 3.45
N ARG A 188 12.09 -3.50 4.33
CA ARG A 188 12.25 -4.09 5.66
C ARG A 188 11.50 -5.41 5.80
N PHE A 189 12.11 -6.33 6.54
CA PHE A 189 11.58 -7.63 6.91
C PHE A 189 11.40 -7.71 8.43
N VAL A 190 10.16 -7.77 8.93
CA VAL A 190 9.85 -7.86 10.36
C VAL A 190 9.66 -9.31 10.76
N THR A 191 10.21 -9.70 11.91
CA THR A 191 10.14 -11.05 12.45
C THR A 191 9.79 -11.03 13.94
N ALA A 192 9.20 -12.11 14.46
CA ALA A 192 8.85 -12.24 15.88
C ALA A 192 10.05 -12.05 16.85
N LYS A 193 11.29 -12.18 16.34
CA LYS A 193 12.55 -12.06 17.07
C LYS A 193 13.27 -10.72 16.82
N ALA A 194 12.81 -9.91 15.87
CA ALA A 194 13.38 -8.62 15.50
C ALA A 194 12.29 -7.70 14.96
N THR A 195 11.80 -6.82 15.84
CA THR A 195 10.81 -5.78 15.55
C THR A 195 11.48 -4.53 14.97
N ALA A 196 10.69 -3.70 14.27
CA ALA A 196 11.16 -2.57 13.44
C ALA A 196 11.64 -1.33 14.22
N THR A 197 12.36 -1.49 15.34
CA THR A 197 12.70 -0.41 16.29
C THR A 197 13.90 0.43 15.88
N ALA A 198 14.85 -0.13 15.13
CA ALA A 198 16.01 0.60 14.62
C ALA A 198 15.66 1.37 13.33
N ALA A 199 16.28 2.54 13.13
CA ALA A 199 16.20 3.24 11.85
C ALA A 199 16.74 2.34 10.71
N PRO A 200 16.15 2.33 9.50
CA PRO A 200 16.51 1.40 8.41
C PRO A 200 18.00 1.35 8.06
N LYS A 201 18.70 2.47 8.29
CA LYS A 201 20.15 2.62 8.12
C LYS A 201 20.99 1.67 8.99
N TYR A 202 20.52 1.33 10.18
CA TYR A 202 21.22 0.50 11.16
C TYR A 202 20.53 -0.84 11.43
N ASP A 203 19.38 -1.08 10.81
CA ASP A 203 18.55 -2.27 10.92
C ASP A 203 19.11 -3.41 10.02
N PRO A 204 19.56 -4.55 10.58
CA PRO A 204 20.10 -5.68 9.80
C PRO A 204 19.03 -6.49 9.06
N HIS A 205 17.75 -6.13 9.19
CA HIS A 205 16.63 -6.69 8.43
C HIS A 205 16.01 -5.68 7.44
N ALA A 206 16.63 -4.50 7.28
CA ALA A 206 16.27 -3.53 6.26
C ALA A 206 17.37 -3.35 5.19
N VAL A 207 16.94 -2.99 3.98
CA VAL A 207 17.77 -2.47 2.89
C VAL A 207 17.39 -1.01 2.68
N VAL A 208 18.37 -0.10 2.69
CA VAL A 208 18.15 1.34 2.48
C VAL A 208 18.08 1.64 1.00
N LEU A 209 17.06 2.37 0.56
CA LEU A 209 16.87 2.79 -0.83
C LEU A 209 17.18 4.30 -0.98
N TYR A 210 17.91 4.67 -2.02
CA TYR A 210 18.47 6.02 -2.22
C TYR A 210 17.79 6.79 -3.36
N GLY A 211 16.70 6.27 -3.94
CA GLY A 211 15.97 6.88 -5.04
C GLY A 211 16.55 6.61 -6.44
N PHE A 212 17.43 5.61 -6.57
CA PHE A 212 17.97 5.26 -7.88
C PHE A 212 16.95 4.48 -8.74
N LYS A 213 17.12 4.54 -10.08
CA LYS A 213 16.22 3.91 -11.07
C LYS A 213 16.00 2.39 -10.91
N LYS A 214 16.80 1.70 -10.09
CA LYS A 214 16.65 0.26 -9.77
C LYS A 214 15.98 0.00 -8.42
N ASP A 215 15.83 1.00 -7.57
CA ASP A 215 15.30 0.82 -6.21
C ASP A 215 13.85 0.30 -6.19
N PRO A 216 12.97 0.66 -7.15
CA PRO A 216 11.64 0.02 -7.27
C PRO A 216 11.67 -1.48 -7.62
N LEU A 217 12.80 -2.07 -8.03
CA LEU A 217 12.89 -3.54 -8.19
C LEU A 217 12.82 -4.27 -6.84
N MET A 218 13.15 -3.60 -5.73
CA MET A 218 13.00 -4.17 -4.38
C MET A 218 11.53 -4.42 -4.02
N ALA A 219 10.59 -3.68 -4.61
CA ALA A 219 9.17 -3.96 -4.48
C ALA A 219 8.78 -5.33 -5.07
N LEU A 220 9.49 -5.84 -6.08
CA LEU A 220 9.23 -7.17 -6.64
C LEU A 220 9.70 -8.29 -5.71
N VAL A 221 10.81 -8.09 -4.98
CA VAL A 221 11.23 -9.00 -3.90
C VAL A 221 10.20 -8.96 -2.76
N ALA A 222 9.73 -7.78 -2.38
CA ALA A 222 8.68 -7.62 -1.37
C ALA A 222 7.39 -8.36 -1.76
N ALA A 223 6.91 -8.14 -2.99
CA ALA A 223 5.72 -8.79 -3.54
C ALA A 223 5.88 -10.31 -3.67
N ALA A 224 7.06 -10.81 -4.07
CA ALA A 224 7.31 -12.25 -4.16
C ALA A 224 7.22 -12.95 -2.79
N VAL A 225 7.73 -12.31 -1.74
CA VAL A 225 7.63 -12.79 -0.35
C VAL A 225 6.18 -12.69 0.14
N MET A 226 5.56 -11.51 -0.01
CA MET A 226 4.20 -11.24 0.44
C MET A 226 3.15 -12.16 -0.22
N ALA A 227 3.33 -12.51 -1.50
CA ALA A 227 2.51 -13.49 -2.22
C ALA A 227 2.56 -14.93 -1.65
N ARG A 228 3.49 -15.21 -0.73
CA ARG A 228 3.68 -16.51 -0.06
C ARG A 228 3.47 -16.42 1.46
N MET A 229 3.12 -15.23 1.97
CA MET A 229 2.63 -15.03 3.33
C MET A 229 1.10 -15.18 3.36
N PRO A 230 0.48 -15.37 4.55
CA PRO A 230 -0.98 -15.33 4.68
C PRO A 230 -1.55 -14.01 4.16
N HIS A 231 -2.53 -14.09 3.25
CA HIS A 231 -3.12 -12.90 2.64
C HIS A 231 -3.80 -11.99 3.70
N PRO A 232 -3.57 -10.66 3.71
CA PRO A 232 -4.05 -9.78 4.79
C PRO A 232 -5.58 -9.78 4.99
N GLY A 233 -6.35 -9.93 3.90
CA GLY A 233 -7.81 -10.03 3.92
C GLY A 233 -8.37 -11.45 4.07
N ALA A 234 -7.52 -12.47 4.28
CA ALA A 234 -8.00 -13.84 4.44
C ALA A 234 -8.77 -14.03 5.77
N PRO A 235 -9.83 -14.86 5.82
CA PRO A 235 -10.51 -15.20 7.06
C PRO A 235 -9.53 -15.79 8.08
N ARG A 236 -9.32 -15.09 9.19
CA ARG A 236 -8.37 -15.49 10.23
C ARG A 236 -8.93 -16.67 11.03
N MET A 237 -8.74 -17.88 10.51
CA MET A 237 -9.22 -19.11 11.14
C MET A 237 -8.73 -19.21 12.60
N PRO A 238 -9.62 -19.52 13.57
CA PRO A 238 -9.23 -19.70 14.96
C PRO A 238 -8.31 -20.92 15.07
N HIS A 239 -7.10 -20.70 15.59
CA HIS A 239 -6.09 -21.75 15.68
C HIS A 239 -6.50 -22.78 16.76
N PRO A 240 -6.62 -24.09 16.45
CA PRO A 240 -6.93 -25.11 17.45
C PRO A 240 -5.77 -25.22 18.44
N GLY A 241 -5.93 -24.65 19.64
CA GLY A 241 -4.86 -24.56 20.65
C GLY A 241 -4.44 -23.14 21.02
N ALA A 242 -4.92 -22.11 20.31
CA ALA A 242 -4.95 -20.77 20.90
C ALA A 242 -5.95 -20.80 22.08
N PRO A 243 -5.58 -20.40 23.31
CA PRO A 243 -6.55 -20.30 24.37
C PRO A 243 -7.60 -19.28 23.95
N ALA A 244 -8.88 -19.65 24.02
CA ALA A 244 -9.97 -18.75 23.72
C ALA A 244 -9.87 -17.55 24.66
N LYS A 245 -9.39 -16.42 24.14
CA LYS A 245 -9.40 -15.14 24.85
C LYS A 245 -10.86 -14.73 24.90
N ALA A 246 -11.55 -15.22 25.93
CA ALA A 246 -12.97 -15.00 26.12
C ALA A 246 -13.25 -13.50 25.95
N LEU A 247 -14.21 -13.16 25.08
CA LEU A 247 -14.80 -11.83 25.12
C LEU A 247 -15.25 -11.62 26.57
N PRO A 248 -14.84 -10.52 27.24
CA PRO A 248 -15.38 -10.21 28.54
C PRO A 248 -16.90 -10.20 28.42
N ALA A 249 -17.57 -11.10 29.15
CA ALA A 249 -19.02 -11.15 29.15
C ALA A 249 -19.52 -9.77 29.57
N GLN A 250 -20.29 -9.13 28.69
CA GLN A 250 -20.64 -7.72 28.78
C GLN A 250 -21.24 -7.41 30.17
N PRO A 251 -20.52 -6.65 31.04
CA PRO A 251 -21.03 -6.38 32.37
C PRO A 251 -22.32 -5.56 32.29
N PRO A 252 -23.35 -5.86 33.11
CA PRO A 252 -24.53 -5.00 33.20
C PRO A 252 -24.11 -3.61 33.66
N ALA A 253 -24.65 -2.57 33.00
CA ALA A 253 -24.18 -1.19 33.15
C ALA A 253 -24.44 -0.62 34.56
N PRO A 254 -23.42 -0.10 35.26
CA PRO A 254 -23.58 0.75 36.44
C PRO A 254 -23.93 2.19 36.06
N ALA A 255 -24.61 2.91 36.95
CA ALA A 255 -24.89 4.34 36.82
C ALA A 255 -23.66 5.23 37.13
N PRO A 256 -23.60 6.49 36.66
CA PRO A 256 -22.40 7.34 36.76
C PRO A 256 -22.38 8.27 37.99
N GLU A 257 -21.20 8.43 38.61
CA GLU A 257 -20.64 9.61 39.35
C GLU A 257 -19.47 9.15 40.26
N PRO A 258 -18.58 10.04 40.76
CA PRO A 258 -17.83 11.10 40.09
C PRO A 258 -16.29 10.93 40.32
N ALA A 259 -15.46 11.91 39.93
CA ALA A 259 -13.98 11.80 39.96
C ALA A 259 -13.24 12.89 40.77
N PRO A 260 -12.03 12.59 41.28
CA PRO A 260 -10.89 13.53 41.45
C PRO A 260 -9.69 13.11 40.55
N ALA A 261 -8.86 13.98 39.94
CA ALA A 261 -7.98 15.03 40.48
C ALA A 261 -6.83 14.46 41.37
N ASP A 262 -5.51 14.62 41.15
CA ASP A 262 -4.66 15.25 40.09
C ASP A 262 -3.29 14.48 40.03
N ALA A 263 -2.13 14.85 39.45
CA ALA A 263 -1.51 16.10 38.99
C ALA A 263 -0.32 15.88 37.98
N PRO A 264 0.29 16.95 37.38
CA PRO A 264 1.32 16.89 36.30
C PRO A 264 2.75 17.32 36.80
N PRO A 265 3.75 17.80 36.00
CA PRO A 265 3.87 18.01 34.54
C PRO A 265 5.22 17.68 33.83
N ALA A 266 5.20 17.67 32.49
CA ALA A 266 6.23 18.21 31.56
C ALA A 266 5.73 18.02 30.09
N GLY A 267 5.84 18.94 29.12
CA GLY A 267 6.21 20.38 29.18
C GLY A 267 6.82 20.87 27.84
N GLY A 268 6.14 21.77 27.11
CA GLY A 268 6.67 22.43 25.89
C GLY A 268 5.60 22.92 24.89
N ASP A 269 5.74 24.18 24.44
CA ASP A 269 5.00 24.91 23.39
C ASP A 269 3.45 24.81 23.39
N GLU A 270 2.81 25.73 24.12
CA GLU A 270 1.35 25.74 24.33
C GLU A 270 0.61 26.80 23.48
N GLY A 271 1.31 27.80 22.91
CA GLY A 271 0.66 28.94 22.24
C GLY A 271 0.07 28.69 20.84
N GLU A 272 0.75 27.89 20.02
CA GLU A 272 0.31 27.60 18.63
C GLU A 272 -0.52 26.30 18.55
N VAL A 273 -0.17 25.33 19.40
CA VAL A 273 -0.84 24.02 19.51
C VAL A 273 -2.30 24.13 19.93
N ASP A 274 -2.62 25.01 20.88
CA ASP A 274 -3.96 25.08 21.45
C ASP A 274 -5.00 25.64 20.46
N HIS A 275 -4.60 26.60 19.62
CA HIS A 275 -5.45 27.11 18.54
C HIS A 275 -5.70 26.05 17.44
N ASP A 276 -4.70 25.23 17.11
CA ASP A 276 -4.88 24.12 16.16
C ASP A 276 -5.72 22.97 16.75
N VAL A 277 -5.61 22.70 18.06
CA VAL A 277 -6.50 21.77 18.78
C VAL A 277 -7.94 22.30 18.81
N LEU A 278 -8.15 23.60 19.02
CA LEU A 278 -9.47 24.25 18.93
C LEU A 278 -10.06 24.11 17.52
N LEU A 279 -9.28 24.45 16.48
CA LEU A 279 -9.72 24.31 15.08
C LEU A 279 -10.04 22.86 14.71
N ARG A 280 -9.28 21.88 15.23
CA ARG A 280 -9.56 20.46 14.98
C ARG A 280 -10.86 20.02 15.66
N ARG A 281 -11.06 20.35 16.94
CA ARG A 281 -12.31 20.06 17.69
C ARG A 281 -13.55 20.69 17.04
N LEU A 282 -13.41 21.90 16.48
CA LEU A 282 -14.50 22.58 15.77
C LEU A 282 -14.84 21.92 14.41
N ARG A 283 -13.87 21.29 13.74
CA ARG A 283 -14.14 20.44 12.55
C ARG A 283 -14.79 19.13 12.96
N GLU A 284 -14.23 18.43 13.95
CA GLU A 284 -14.79 17.18 14.51
C GLU A 284 -16.28 17.33 14.91
N LEU A 285 -16.66 18.44 15.56
CA LEU A 285 -18.06 18.76 15.86
C LEU A 285 -18.92 19.05 14.60
N GLY A 286 -18.34 19.70 13.59
CA GLY A 286 -19.02 19.97 12.32
C GLY A 286 -19.33 18.69 11.55
N ASP A 287 -18.39 17.74 11.53
CA ASP A 287 -18.55 16.44 10.88
C ASP A 287 -19.59 15.57 11.60
N LEU A 288 -19.66 15.63 12.94
CA LEU A 288 -20.70 14.98 13.76
C LEU A 288 -22.11 15.57 13.54
N HIS A 289 -22.21 16.86 13.22
CA HIS A 289 -23.49 17.48 12.84
C HIS A 289 -23.88 17.13 11.39
N GLN A 290 -22.93 17.20 10.43
CA GLN A 290 -23.18 16.85 9.02
C GLN A 290 -23.53 15.36 8.81
N SER A 291 -23.00 14.48 9.67
CA SER A 291 -23.35 13.05 9.68
C SER A 291 -24.68 12.72 10.38
N GLY A 292 -25.37 13.73 10.93
CA GLY A 292 -26.66 13.57 11.61
C GLY A 292 -26.57 12.88 12.98
N ILE A 293 -25.38 12.78 13.57
CA ILE A 293 -25.14 12.15 14.88
C ILE A 293 -25.47 13.12 16.02
N LEU A 294 -25.36 14.43 15.79
CA LEU A 294 -25.80 15.48 16.71
C LEU A 294 -26.99 16.25 16.12
N THR A 295 -27.98 16.58 16.94
CA THR A 295 -28.99 17.59 16.58
C THR A 295 -28.40 19.00 16.63
N GLU A 296 -29.07 19.98 16.02
CA GLU A 296 -28.56 21.36 15.94
C GLU A 296 -28.52 22.06 17.31
N GLU A 297 -29.38 21.68 18.26
CA GLU A 297 -29.35 22.15 19.66
C GLU A 297 -28.13 21.58 20.42
N GLU A 298 -27.84 20.29 20.25
CA GLU A 298 -26.68 19.62 20.85
C GLU A 298 -25.37 20.15 20.26
N PHE A 299 -25.30 20.31 18.93
CA PHE A 299 -24.16 20.91 18.23
C PHE A 299 -23.90 22.35 18.70
N THR A 300 -24.95 23.17 18.83
CA THR A 300 -24.82 24.56 19.32
C THR A 300 -24.31 24.60 20.76
N THR A 301 -24.81 23.71 21.62
CA THR A 301 -24.37 23.58 23.01
C THR A 301 -22.92 23.13 23.12
N ALA A 302 -22.54 22.07 22.40
CA ALA A 302 -21.19 21.54 22.38
C ALA A 302 -20.18 22.56 21.82
N LYS A 303 -20.56 23.30 20.77
CA LYS A 303 -19.75 24.38 20.19
C LYS A 303 -19.50 25.52 21.18
N GLN A 304 -20.51 25.94 21.95
CA GLN A 304 -20.29 26.94 23.01
C GLN A 304 -19.42 26.39 24.15
N ALA A 305 -19.58 25.14 24.55
CA ALA A 305 -18.75 24.52 25.59
C ALA A 305 -17.27 24.42 25.16
N VAL A 306 -17.00 24.08 23.90
CA VAL A 306 -15.64 24.12 23.33
C VAL A 306 -15.10 25.54 23.29
N LEU A 307 -15.86 26.54 22.81
CA LEU A 307 -15.37 27.91 22.74
C LEU A 307 -15.05 28.52 24.12
N ARG A 308 -15.87 28.28 25.15
CA ARG A 308 -15.60 28.78 26.51
C ARG A 308 -14.36 28.15 27.14
N ARG A 309 -14.17 26.84 26.93
CA ARG A 309 -13.00 26.11 27.45
C ARG A 309 -11.65 26.65 26.92
N PHE A 310 -11.66 27.37 25.82
CA PHE A 310 -10.49 28.00 25.18
C PHE A 310 -10.55 29.55 25.24
N SER A 311 -11.51 30.14 25.97
CA SER A 311 -11.53 31.57 26.34
C SER A 311 -11.21 31.82 27.82
N ASP A 312 -11.36 30.78 28.63
CA ASP A 312 -11.20 30.80 30.09
C ASP A 312 -9.85 30.15 30.52
N ALA A 313 -8.88 30.10 29.59
CA ALA A 313 -7.53 29.55 29.72
C ALA A 313 -6.48 30.61 29.33
#